data_AF-A0AAQ4EXH8-F1
#
_entry.id   AF-A0AAQ4EXH8-F1
#
_cell.length_a   1.000
_cell.length_b   1.000
_cell.length_c   1.000
_cell.angle_alpha   90.00
_cell.angle_beta   90.00
_cell.angle_gamma   90.00
#
_symmetry.space_group_name_H-M   'P 1'
#
loop_
_entity.id
_entity.type
_entity.pdbx_description
1 polymer ?
#
loop_
_entity_poly.entity_id
_entity_poly.type
_entity_poly.pdbx_seq_one_letter_code
_entity_poly.pdbx_strand_id
1 'polypeptide(L)'
;MKTWINLSVQNKGHVRDIDLFSGGLSETRLEGAQLGATFSCGVAKQFRSLKQGDRFYYENANQPGSFLEEQLETIKRTTMAAILCRNVEGLDGVTFNRNAFLLLTNVTDGVTCDDLPDIDLSKWREENAGDGNASNQDVRST
;
A
#
# COMPACT_ATOMS: atom_id res chain seq x y z
N MET A 1 -20.93 -17.42 -15.04
CA MET A 1 -20.74 -18.81 -14.56
C MET A 1 -20.52 -19.78 -15.74
N LYS A 2 -19.61 -19.46 -16.67
CA LYS A 2 -19.28 -20.29 -17.86
C LYS A 2 -17.81 -20.12 -18.31
N THR A 3 -16.87 -19.86 -17.40
CA THR A 3 -15.44 -19.71 -17.75
C THR A 3 -14.71 -21.05 -17.75
N TRP A 4 -14.99 -21.90 -16.76
CA TRP A 4 -14.25 -23.15 -16.55
C TRP A 4 -14.43 -24.22 -17.63
N ILE A 5 -15.61 -24.30 -18.26
CA ILE A 5 -15.87 -25.35 -19.26
C ILE A 5 -15.05 -25.12 -20.54
N ASN A 6 -14.66 -23.88 -20.86
CA ASN A 6 -14.05 -23.59 -22.17
C ASN A 6 -12.53 -23.76 -22.21
N LEU A 7 -11.82 -23.71 -21.07
CA LEU A 7 -10.36 -23.88 -21.05
C LEU A 7 -9.94 -25.36 -21.11
N SER A 8 -10.68 -26.25 -20.45
CA SER A 8 -10.51 -27.70 -20.61
C SER A 8 -10.97 -28.21 -21.98
N VAL A 9 -11.79 -27.44 -22.71
CA VAL A 9 -12.23 -27.78 -24.08
C VAL A 9 -11.26 -27.25 -25.13
N GLN A 10 -10.57 -26.13 -24.89
CA GLN A 10 -9.54 -25.62 -25.82
C GLN A 10 -8.24 -26.43 -25.79
N ASN A 11 -7.90 -27.06 -24.67
CA ASN A 11 -6.71 -27.90 -24.58
C ASN A 11 -7.14 -29.35 -24.32
N LYS A 12 -6.97 -30.24 -25.31
CA LYS A 12 -7.09 -31.70 -25.13
C LYS A 12 -5.91 -32.23 -24.29
N GLY A 13 -5.72 -31.69 -23.09
CA GLY A 13 -4.52 -31.88 -22.25
C GLY A 13 -4.87 -32.06 -20.77
N HIS A 14 -3.88 -32.49 -19.99
CA HIS A 14 -4.02 -32.72 -18.55
C HIS A 14 -4.02 -31.38 -17.81
N VAL A 15 -4.67 -31.27 -16.64
CA VAL A 15 -4.73 -30.01 -15.84
C VAL A 15 -3.34 -29.46 -15.50
N ARG A 16 -2.32 -30.32 -15.47
CA ARG A 16 -0.91 -29.95 -15.22
C ARG A 16 -0.24 -29.20 -16.38
N ASP A 17 -0.86 -29.21 -17.55
CA ASP A 17 -0.34 -28.52 -18.74
C ASP A 17 -0.88 -27.08 -18.85
N ILE A 18 -1.75 -26.68 -17.91
CA ILE A 18 -2.27 -25.32 -17.83
C ILE A 18 -1.20 -24.42 -17.21
N ASP A 19 -0.77 -23.41 -17.97
CA ASP A 19 0.10 -22.36 -17.49
C ASP A 19 -0.50 -21.66 -16.25
N LEU A 20 0.34 -21.36 -15.26
CA LEU A 20 -0.09 -20.79 -13.98
C LEU A 20 -0.79 -19.44 -14.18
N PHE A 21 -0.29 -18.60 -15.09
CA PHE A 21 -0.87 -17.27 -15.29
C PHE A 21 -2.28 -17.38 -15.87
N SER A 22 -2.41 -18.16 -16.94
CA SER A 22 -3.68 -18.43 -17.61
C SER A 22 -4.68 -19.12 -16.68
N GLY A 23 -4.23 -20.11 -15.91
CA GLY A 23 -5.03 -20.84 -14.95
C GLY A 23 -5.54 -19.95 -13.82
N GLY A 24 -4.66 -19.16 -13.20
CA GLY A 24 -5.01 -18.30 -12.07
C GLY A 24 -5.95 -17.14 -12.43
N LEU A 25 -5.81 -16.55 -13.63
CA LEU A 25 -6.77 -15.54 -14.12
C LEU A 25 -8.15 -16.11 -14.42
N SER A 26 -8.22 -17.41 -14.67
CA SER A 26 -9.46 -18.10 -15.02
C SER A 26 -10.27 -18.52 -13.79
N GLU A 27 -9.68 -18.41 -12.60
CA GLU A 27 -10.35 -18.73 -11.35
C GLU A 27 -11.50 -17.77 -11.03
N THR A 28 -12.49 -18.27 -10.29
CA THR A 28 -13.54 -17.40 -9.75
C THR A 28 -12.96 -16.59 -8.59
N ARG A 29 -13.18 -15.28 -8.62
CA ARG A 29 -12.73 -14.35 -7.58
C ARG A 29 -13.33 -14.70 -6.23
N LEU A 30 -12.53 -14.57 -5.17
CA LEU A 30 -13.02 -14.64 -3.80
C LEU A 30 -13.93 -13.43 -3.49
N GLU A 31 -14.81 -13.58 -2.51
CA GLU A 31 -15.70 -12.50 -2.08
C GLU A 31 -14.89 -11.26 -1.65
N GLY A 32 -15.23 -10.10 -2.20
CA GLY A 32 -14.52 -8.83 -1.97
C GLY A 32 -13.11 -8.75 -2.57
N ALA A 33 -12.61 -9.78 -3.24
CA ALA A 33 -11.26 -9.82 -3.82
C ALA A 33 -11.29 -9.70 -5.35
N GLN A 34 -10.15 -9.31 -5.92
CA GLN A 34 -9.96 -9.31 -7.38
C GLN A 34 -9.36 -10.61 -7.93
N LEU A 35 -8.86 -11.47 -7.04
CA LEU A 35 -8.12 -12.69 -7.39
C LEU A 35 -8.87 -13.94 -6.94
N GLY A 36 -8.65 -15.05 -7.64
CA GLY A 36 -9.05 -16.39 -7.22
C GLY A 36 -8.16 -16.94 -6.09
N ALA A 37 -8.45 -18.16 -5.64
CA ALA A 37 -7.77 -18.78 -4.49
C ALA A 37 -6.26 -18.97 -4.70
N THR A 38 -5.84 -19.42 -5.89
CA THR A 38 -4.43 -19.72 -6.17
C THR A 38 -3.59 -18.44 -6.19
N PHE A 39 -4.03 -17.43 -6.94
CA PHE A 39 -3.33 -16.14 -6.98
C PHE A 39 -3.39 -15.40 -5.64
N SER A 40 -4.51 -15.44 -4.91
CA SER A 40 -4.58 -14.86 -3.57
C SER A 40 -3.55 -15.48 -2.63
N CYS A 41 -3.40 -16.81 -2.65
CA CYS A 41 -2.39 -17.52 -1.86
C CYS A 41 -0.96 -17.11 -2.25
N GLY A 42 -0.65 -17.09 -3.55
CA GLY A 42 0.67 -16.70 -4.05
C GLY A 42 1.03 -15.26 -3.70
N VAL A 43 0.13 -14.32 -3.99
CA VAL A 43 0.29 -12.89 -3.71
C VAL A 43 0.44 -12.66 -2.20
N ALA A 44 -0.42 -13.25 -1.36
CA ALA A 44 -0.33 -13.10 0.09
C ALA A 44 0.99 -13.63 0.66
N LYS A 45 1.46 -14.79 0.20
CA LYS A 45 2.76 -15.34 0.62
C LYS A 45 3.91 -14.44 0.19
N GLN A 46 3.87 -13.89 -1.03
CA GLN A 46 4.90 -12.99 -1.53
C GLN A 46 4.93 -11.68 -0.73
N PHE A 47 3.79 -11.01 -0.54
CA PHE A 47 3.72 -9.78 0.25
C PHE A 47 4.10 -9.99 1.71
N ARG A 48 3.73 -11.11 2.32
CA ARG A 48 4.19 -11.48 3.67
C ARG A 48 5.71 -11.61 3.72
N SER A 49 6.30 -12.30 2.75
CA SER A 49 7.75 -12.52 2.70
C SER A 49 8.50 -11.21 2.49
N LEU A 50 7.99 -10.32 1.63
CA LEU A 50 8.55 -8.98 1.43
C LEU A 50 8.50 -8.15 2.72
N LYS A 51 7.35 -8.13 3.40
CA LYS A 51 7.19 -7.41 4.67
C LYS A 51 8.10 -7.94 5.78
N GLN A 52 8.13 -9.26 5.97
CA GLN A 52 8.87 -9.89 7.10
C GLN A 52 10.38 -9.99 6.82
N GLY A 53 10.78 -10.09 5.55
CA GLY A 53 12.17 -10.22 5.14
C GLY A 53 12.90 -8.89 4.99
N ASP A 54 12.19 -7.77 4.97
CA ASP A 54 12.77 -6.43 4.87
C ASP A 54 13.10 -5.87 6.26
N ARG A 55 14.41 -5.74 6.53
CA ARG A 55 14.91 -5.13 7.77
C ARG A 55 14.43 -3.69 7.95
N PHE A 56 14.25 -2.96 6.85
CA PHE A 56 13.83 -1.57 6.82
C PHE A 56 12.34 -1.38 6.57
N TYR A 57 11.54 -2.45 6.70
CA TYR A 57 10.10 -2.31 6.62
C TYR A 57 9.61 -1.26 7.62
N TYR A 58 8.86 -0.27 7.15
CA TYR A 58 8.63 0.99 7.87
C TYR A 58 7.95 0.86 9.25
N GLU A 59 7.26 -0.25 9.52
CA GLU A 59 6.65 -0.51 10.84
C GLU A 59 7.58 -1.22 11.83
N ASN A 60 8.79 -1.62 11.41
CA ASN A 60 9.75 -2.25 12.30
C ASN A 60 10.22 -1.22 13.33
N ALA A 61 10.09 -1.55 14.61
CA ALA A 61 10.58 -0.75 15.73
C ALA A 61 11.91 -1.31 16.27
N ASN A 62 12.63 -0.47 17.02
CA ASN A 62 13.86 -0.84 17.74
C ASN A 62 15.00 -1.34 16.83
N GLN A 63 15.05 -0.88 15.58
CA GLN A 63 16.17 -1.12 14.67
C GLN A 63 16.85 0.21 14.29
N PRO A 64 18.14 0.19 13.91
CA PRO A 64 18.76 1.35 13.27
C PRO A 64 17.96 1.75 12.02
N GLY A 65 17.57 3.03 11.95
CA GLY A 65 16.74 3.57 10.88
C GLY A 65 15.22 3.38 11.06
N SER A 66 14.76 2.76 12.15
CA SER A 66 13.33 2.73 12.49
C SER A 66 12.78 4.14 12.69
N PHE A 67 11.55 4.37 12.21
CA PHE A 67 10.82 5.59 12.51
C PHE A 67 10.50 5.70 14.00
N LEU A 68 10.45 6.94 14.50
CA LEU A 68 9.85 7.25 15.80
C LEU A 68 8.33 7.02 15.74
N GLU A 69 7.69 6.78 16.88
CA GLU A 69 6.24 6.53 16.91
C GLU A 69 5.44 7.67 16.27
N GLU A 70 5.79 8.92 16.56
CA GLU A 70 5.12 10.09 15.97
C GLU A 70 5.35 10.23 14.46
N GLN A 71 6.49 9.77 13.95
CA GLN A 71 6.77 9.71 12.52
C GLN A 71 5.93 8.60 11.86
N LEU A 72 5.85 7.43 12.49
CA LEU A 72 5.06 6.31 12.02
C LEU A 72 3.56 6.63 11.98
N GLU A 73 3.04 7.32 13.00
CA GLU A 73 1.65 7.80 13.02
C GLU A 73 1.36 8.74 11.84
N THR A 74 2.28 9.64 11.53
CA THR A 74 2.17 10.55 10.38
C THR A 74 2.16 9.78 9.05
N ILE A 75 3.02 8.78 8.88
CA ILE A 75 3.04 7.91 7.70
C ILE A 75 1.70 7.15 7.57
N LYS A 76 1.20 6.56 8.66
CA LYS A 76 -0.04 5.76 8.66
C LYS A 76 -1.30 6.57 8.33
N ARG A 77 -1.32 7.88 8.58
CA ARG A 77 -2.43 8.77 8.22
C ARG A 77 -2.42 9.18 6.75
N THR A 78 -1.30 9.01 6.05
CA THR A 78 -1.17 9.41 4.64
C THR A 78 -2.04 8.52 3.74
N THR A 79 -2.80 9.14 2.83
CA THR A 79 -3.63 8.42 1.84
C THR A 79 -3.08 8.62 0.42
N MET A 80 -3.34 7.67 -0.48
CA MET A 80 -2.99 7.84 -1.90
C MET A 80 -3.68 9.06 -2.52
N ALA A 81 -4.91 9.37 -2.09
CA ALA A 81 -5.63 10.57 -2.54
C ALA A 81 -4.89 11.85 -2.14
N ALA A 82 -4.37 11.93 -0.91
CA ALA A 82 -3.59 13.08 -0.46
C ALA A 82 -2.27 13.22 -1.23
N ILE A 83 -1.61 12.10 -1.54
CA ILE A 83 -0.42 12.09 -2.39
C ILE A 83 -0.72 12.65 -3.78
N LEU A 84 -1.84 12.24 -4.39
CA LEU A 84 -2.26 12.75 -5.70
C LEU A 84 -2.56 14.24 -5.66
N CYS A 85 -3.34 14.72 -4.68
CA CYS A 85 -3.63 16.15 -4.51
C CYS A 85 -2.37 17.02 -4.43
N ARG A 86 -1.31 16.53 -3.80
CA ARG A 86 -0.04 17.28 -3.67
C ARG A 86 0.81 17.33 -4.93
N ASN A 87 0.62 16.39 -5.85
CA ASN A 87 1.55 16.16 -6.97
C ASN A 87 0.89 16.21 -8.35
N VAL A 88 -0.44 16.34 -8.42
CA VAL A 88 -1.19 16.36 -9.68
C VAL A 88 -2.00 17.64 -9.75
N GLU A 89 -1.74 18.43 -10.79
CA GLU A 89 -2.51 19.66 -11.07
C GLU A 89 -3.94 19.36 -11.51
N GLY A 90 -4.86 20.30 -11.26
CA GLY A 90 -6.25 20.21 -11.72
C GLY A 90 -7.17 19.34 -10.86
N LEU A 91 -6.73 18.95 -9.65
CA LEU A 91 -7.56 18.26 -8.67
C LEU A 91 -8.30 19.20 -7.70
N ASP A 92 -7.96 20.49 -7.71
CA ASP A 92 -8.63 21.50 -6.88
C ASP A 92 -10.12 21.57 -7.20
N GLY A 93 -10.95 21.46 -6.16
CA GLY A 93 -12.42 21.43 -6.29
C GLY A 93 -13.01 20.18 -6.93
N VAL A 94 -12.19 19.18 -7.32
CA VAL A 94 -12.67 17.90 -7.83
C VAL A 94 -13.09 17.00 -6.68
N THR A 95 -14.28 16.42 -6.77
CA THR A 95 -14.80 15.47 -5.78
C THR A 95 -14.46 14.04 -6.17
N PHE A 96 -13.85 13.29 -5.24
CA PHE A 96 -13.46 11.89 -5.43
C PHE A 96 -13.61 11.08 -4.15
N ASN A 97 -13.39 9.76 -4.20
CA ASN A 97 -13.43 8.90 -3.01
C ASN A 97 -12.15 9.08 -2.19
N ARG A 98 -12.26 9.24 -0.86
CA ARG A 98 -11.09 9.33 0.05
C ARG A 98 -10.12 8.16 -0.14
N ASN A 99 -10.62 6.97 -0.48
CA ASN A 99 -9.82 5.85 -0.94
C ASN A 99 -9.69 5.90 -2.47
N ALA A 100 -8.52 6.32 -2.96
CA ALA A 100 -8.22 6.45 -4.40
C ALA A 100 -8.31 5.13 -5.21
N PHE A 101 -8.42 3.98 -4.55
CA PHE A 101 -8.62 2.68 -5.20
C PHE A 101 -10.10 2.34 -5.44
N LEU A 102 -11.02 3.13 -4.89
CA LEU A 102 -12.46 2.94 -5.04
C LEU A 102 -13.05 4.01 -5.94
N LEU A 103 -14.01 3.60 -6.77
CA LEU A 103 -14.82 4.54 -7.53
C LEU A 103 -15.77 5.26 -6.58
N LEU A 104 -16.04 6.54 -6.87
CA LEU A 104 -17.09 7.28 -6.17
C LEU A 104 -18.45 6.79 -6.68
N THR A 105 -19.19 6.08 -5.82
CA THR A 105 -20.54 5.58 -6.14
C THR A 105 -21.65 6.50 -5.68
N ASN A 106 -21.37 7.33 -4.67
CA ASN A 106 -22.29 8.32 -4.13
C ASN A 106 -21.54 9.63 -3.87
N VAL A 107 -22.05 10.72 -4.45
CA VAL A 107 -21.40 12.03 -4.39
C VAL A 107 -21.33 12.58 -2.96
N THR A 108 -22.28 12.21 -2.09
CA THR A 108 -22.30 12.69 -0.69
C THR A 108 -21.13 12.15 0.14
N ASP A 109 -20.52 11.06 -0.29
CA ASP A 109 -19.37 10.42 0.39
C ASP A 109 -18.04 10.89 -0.20
N GLY A 110 -18.11 11.80 -1.17
CA GLY A 110 -16.95 12.37 -1.84
C GLY A 110 -16.24 13.41 -0.98
N VAL A 111 -14.95 13.59 -1.26
CA VAL A 111 -14.07 14.57 -0.63
C VAL A 111 -13.33 15.35 -1.72
N THR A 112 -12.88 16.56 -1.39
CA THR A 112 -11.92 17.32 -2.21
C THR A 112 -10.52 17.25 -1.59
N CYS A 113 -9.53 17.86 -2.24
CA CYS A 113 -8.18 17.95 -1.69
C CYS A 113 -8.12 18.69 -0.36
N ASP A 114 -9.00 19.66 -0.11
CA ASP A 114 -9.05 20.43 1.14
C ASP A 114 -9.51 19.60 2.36
N ASP A 115 -10.25 18.51 2.11
CA ASP A 115 -10.78 17.61 3.15
C ASP A 115 -9.76 16.53 3.58
N LEU A 116 -8.59 16.50 2.95
CA LEU A 116 -7.56 15.50 3.19
C LEU A 116 -6.46 16.08 4.09
N PRO A 117 -6.04 15.33 5.14
CA PRO A 117 -4.90 15.75 5.94
C PRO A 117 -3.61 15.69 5.11
N ASP A 118 -2.79 16.74 5.21
CA ASP A 118 -1.43 16.72 4.69
C ASP A 118 -0.49 15.99 5.67
N ILE A 119 0.67 15.57 5.18
CA ILE A 119 1.70 14.90 5.95
C ILE A 119 2.46 15.93 6.81
N ASP A 120 2.48 15.73 8.13
CA ASP A 120 3.23 16.59 9.06
C ASP A 120 4.73 16.24 9.07
N LEU A 121 5.51 16.88 8.20
CA LEU A 121 6.96 16.68 8.12
C LEU A 121 7.73 17.33 9.29
N SER A 122 7.07 18.08 10.17
CA SER A 122 7.74 18.68 11.33
C SER A 122 8.30 17.61 12.30
N LYS A 123 7.78 16.38 12.22
CA LYS A 123 8.25 15.20 12.95
C LYS A 123 9.64 14.69 12.53
N TRP A 124 10.19 15.20 11.43
CA TRP A 124 11.55 14.91 10.97
C TRP A 124 12.52 16.07 11.20
N ARG A 125 12.08 17.13 11.88
CA ARG A 125 12.97 18.26 12.18
C ARG A 125 14.05 17.83 13.17
N GLU A 126 15.30 17.89 12.71
CA GLU A 126 16.47 17.71 13.57
C GLU A 126 16.72 19.00 14.37
N GLU A 127 17.10 18.88 15.64
CA GLU A 127 17.62 20.02 16.39
C GLU A 127 19.04 20.31 15.91
N ASN A 128 19.30 21.54 15.48
CA ASN A 128 20.64 21.96 15.06
C ASN A 128 21.63 21.69 16.21
N ALA A 129 22.61 20.83 15.98
CA ALA A 129 23.73 20.64 16.90
C ALA A 129 24.56 21.93 16.95
N GLY A 130 24.22 22.83 17.87
CA GLY A 130 24.87 24.14 17.95
C GLY A 130 24.40 25.02 19.09
N ASP A 131 24.49 24.55 20.34
CA ASP A 131 25.13 25.33 21.42
C ASP A 131 25.48 24.42 22.61
N GLY A 132 26.69 24.59 23.15
CA GLY A 132 27.43 23.55 23.86
C GLY A 132 26.86 23.04 25.19
N ASN A 133 26.74 21.72 25.31
CA ASN A 133 27.47 20.93 26.31
C ASN A 133 27.42 19.44 25.91
N ALA A 134 28.54 18.92 25.42
CA ALA A 134 28.67 17.52 25.07
C ALA A 134 28.78 16.65 26.33
N SER A 135 27.66 16.09 26.77
CA SER A 135 27.65 14.93 27.64
C SER A 135 26.53 13.97 27.26
N ASN A 136 26.93 13.00 26.45
CA ASN A 136 26.55 11.58 26.47
C ASN A 136 25.26 11.12 25.75
N GLN A 137 25.50 10.40 24.64
CA GLN A 137 24.76 9.25 24.07
C GLN A 137 23.36 9.58 23.51
N ASP A 138 23.11 9.55 22.20
CA ASP A 138 23.37 8.44 21.29
C ASP A 138 23.59 8.89 19.85
N VAL A 139 24.50 8.18 19.18
CA VAL A 139 24.65 8.13 17.73
C VAL A 139 23.35 7.58 17.13
N ARG A 140 22.41 8.46 16.80
CA ARG A 140 21.24 8.14 15.93
C ARG A 140 21.51 8.70 14.54
N SER A 141 22.59 8.23 13.95
CA SER A 141 22.94 8.48 12.55
C SER A 141 22.48 7.29 11.73
N THR A 142 21.58 7.55 10.78
CA THR A 142 21.37 6.83 9.51
C THR A 142 21.52 5.30 9.50
#